data_AF-A0A7L4QGN9-F1
#
_entry.id   AF-A0A7L4QGN9-F1
#
_cell.length_a   1.000
_cell.length_b   1.000
_cell.length_c   1.000
_cell.angle_alpha   90.00
_cell.angle_beta   90.00
_cell.angle_gamma   90.00
#
_symmetry.space_group_name_H-M   'P 1'
#
loop_
_entity.id
_entity.type
_entity.pdbx_description
1 polymer ?
#
loop_
_entity_poly.entity_id
_entity_poly.type
_entity_poly.pdbx_seq_one_letter_code
_entity_poly.pdbx_strand_id
1 'polypeptide(L)'
;MKKEIKNDINNSEYPLTTKEIVEGISRAAPIGIGIVKDRKFIFVNDFLCDMLEYSKEELIGNNSRMVYPTDEDYEYVGRIKYQQMKKTNVGTVETRFRTKSGKILNVILSSSYTEKDKPEKGAIFTALDITERKKIEDQLVNTQKNLKTFINGIPESAFLIDTQGIVVEANDTLSKRLGVPKDKMIGVSAYNLLDMETSARRKEYVTRVISSKLPLKIEDVRSGRIIENNLYPILDGNNEVTYVAVIGLDVTERKKSEEIIKQLNDNLKLLNKILRHDISNDLTVVSLSLEMIETKDEELKNKAFNAIKRSVDLIEKIRSLESTMVTRYNLKPVVIGQITELIKKSYSNININLINDCTVMADEALVSVIENIINNSITHGKTNKIDIEVASDEGICQIKIIDYGIGIPEHIKERV
;
A
#
# COMPACT_ATOMS: atom_id res chain seq x y z
N MET A 1 -61.29 4.82 -30.79
CA MET A 1 -61.15 4.45 -29.36
C MET A 1 -61.08 5.68 -28.44
N LYS A 2 -62.08 6.57 -28.44
CA LYS A 2 -62.12 7.78 -27.58
C LYS A 2 -63.50 7.98 -26.91
N LYS A 3 -64.29 6.91 -26.76
CA LYS A 3 -65.69 7.00 -26.31
C LYS A 3 -66.09 6.07 -25.15
N GLU A 4 -65.16 5.33 -24.53
CA GLU A 4 -65.49 4.30 -23.53
C GLU A 4 -64.95 4.58 -22.10
N ILE A 5 -64.61 5.82 -21.75
CA ILE A 5 -64.20 6.17 -20.36
C ILE A 5 -65.14 7.24 -19.78
N LYS A 6 -66.43 7.20 -20.12
CA LYS A 6 -67.42 8.16 -19.58
C LYS A 6 -68.58 7.52 -18.82
N ASN A 7 -68.65 6.19 -18.73
CA ASN A 7 -69.83 5.52 -18.16
C ASN A 7 -69.61 4.65 -16.91
N ASP A 8 -68.39 4.51 -16.38
CA ASP A 8 -68.15 3.60 -15.24
C ASP A 8 -68.15 4.27 -13.86
N ILE A 9 -68.55 5.54 -13.74
CA ILE A 9 -68.65 6.22 -12.43
C ILE A 9 -70.08 6.18 -11.85
N ASN A 10 -71.08 5.73 -12.62
CA ASN A 10 -72.48 5.83 -12.20
C ASN A 10 -73.08 4.53 -11.63
N ASN A 11 -72.31 3.45 -11.40
CA ASN A 11 -72.90 2.18 -10.95
C ASN A 11 -72.06 1.36 -9.97
N SER A 12 -71.49 2.03 -8.97
CA SER A 12 -71.17 1.38 -7.68
C SER A 12 -71.25 2.45 -6.59
N GLU A 13 -72.19 2.32 -5.66
CA GLU A 13 -72.24 3.10 -4.43
C GLU A 13 -70.91 2.95 -3.67
N TYR A 14 -69.99 3.87 -3.88
CA TYR A 14 -68.91 4.09 -2.93
C TYR A 14 -69.55 4.68 -1.67
N PRO A 15 -69.48 4.02 -0.49
CA PRO A 15 -70.16 4.47 0.72
C PRO A 15 -69.52 5.71 1.36
N LEU A 16 -68.62 6.40 0.64
CA LEU A 16 -67.86 7.54 1.11
C LEU A 16 -68.15 8.74 0.22
N THR A 17 -68.53 9.86 0.85
CA THR A 17 -68.61 11.16 0.22
C THR A 17 -67.23 11.62 -0.27
N THR A 18 -67.18 12.49 -1.28
CA THR A 18 -65.94 13.10 -1.78
C THR A 18 -65.11 13.73 -0.65
N LYS A 19 -65.78 14.27 0.38
CA LYS A 19 -65.15 14.85 1.56
C LYS A 19 -64.45 13.78 2.41
N GLU A 20 -65.11 12.66 2.69
CA GLU A 20 -64.54 11.56 3.45
C GLU A 20 -63.34 10.92 2.74
N ILE A 21 -63.37 10.85 1.41
CA ILE A 21 -62.25 10.35 0.59
C ILE A 21 -61.03 11.28 0.70
N VAL A 22 -61.22 12.59 0.54
CA VAL A 22 -60.12 13.57 0.61
C VAL A 22 -59.53 13.62 2.02
N GLU A 23 -60.36 13.60 3.06
CA GLU A 23 -59.91 13.55 4.45
C GLU A 23 -59.20 12.22 4.78
N GLY A 24 -59.68 11.10 4.23
CA GLY A 24 -59.04 9.79 4.34
C GLY A 24 -57.65 9.78 3.72
N ILE A 25 -57.50 10.27 2.49
CA ILE A 25 -56.20 10.41 1.81
C ILE A 25 -55.27 11.33 2.60
N SER A 26 -55.81 12.44 3.12
CA SER A 26 -55.04 13.42 3.89
C SER A 26 -54.49 12.88 5.22
N ARG A 27 -55.13 11.88 5.83
CA ARG A 27 -54.67 11.22 7.06
C ARG A 27 -53.79 10.00 6.78
N ALA A 28 -54.12 9.25 5.73
CA ALA A 28 -53.43 8.00 5.40
C ALA A 28 -52.09 8.23 4.69
N ALA A 29 -51.93 9.32 3.96
CA ALA A 29 -50.71 9.60 3.23
C ALA A 29 -49.64 10.20 4.18
N PRO A 30 -48.44 9.60 4.29
CA PRO A 30 -47.33 10.13 5.08
C PRO A 30 -46.63 11.27 4.33
N ILE A 31 -47.40 12.26 3.88
CA ILE A 31 -46.95 13.42 3.12
C ILE A 31 -47.63 14.68 3.64
N GLY A 32 -46.91 15.79 3.59
CA GLY A 32 -47.48 17.08 3.93
C GLY A 32 -48.38 17.54 2.79
N ILE A 33 -49.65 17.79 3.05
CA ILE A 33 -50.61 18.30 2.07
C ILE A 33 -51.02 19.70 2.48
N GLY A 34 -51.03 20.61 1.52
CA GLY A 34 -51.58 21.93 1.75
C GLY A 34 -52.17 22.55 0.50
N ILE A 35 -52.94 23.61 0.69
CA ILE A 35 -53.46 24.44 -0.39
C ILE A 35 -52.94 25.85 -0.17
N VAL A 36 -52.43 26.45 -1.23
CA VAL A 36 -52.00 27.85 -1.25
C VAL A 36 -52.82 28.67 -2.22
N LYS A 37 -53.17 29.89 -1.82
CA LYS A 37 -53.76 30.91 -2.69
C LYS A 37 -53.00 32.22 -2.47
N ASP A 38 -52.61 32.90 -3.55
CA ASP A 38 -51.79 34.12 -3.50
C ASP A 38 -50.52 33.94 -2.64
N ARG A 39 -49.88 32.78 -2.77
CA ARG A 39 -48.69 32.35 -2.00
C ARG A 39 -48.92 32.23 -0.47
N LYS A 40 -50.16 32.30 0.01
CA LYS A 40 -50.53 32.09 1.43
C LYS A 40 -51.17 30.72 1.64
N PHE A 41 -50.87 30.05 2.76
CA PHE A 41 -51.53 28.79 3.09
C PHE A 41 -53.00 29.04 3.46
N ILE A 42 -53.91 28.29 2.85
CA ILE A 42 -55.34 28.29 3.20
C ILE A 42 -55.79 26.99 3.84
N PHE A 43 -55.02 25.91 3.65
CA PHE A 43 -55.25 24.61 4.23
C PHE A 43 -53.91 23.88 4.38
N VAL A 44 -53.76 23.12 5.46
CA VAL A 44 -52.63 22.23 5.73
C VAL A 44 -53.14 21.00 6.50
N ASN A 45 -52.59 19.82 6.22
CA ASN A 45 -52.85 18.62 7.01
C ASN A 45 -51.93 18.55 8.24
N ASP A 46 -52.24 17.64 9.16
CA ASP A 46 -51.45 17.45 10.40
C ASP A 46 -50.01 17.03 10.08
N PHE A 47 -49.80 16.18 9.08
CA PHE A 47 -48.46 15.75 8.71
C PHE A 47 -47.55 16.90 8.24
N LEU A 48 -48.10 17.89 7.53
CA LEU A 48 -47.33 19.07 7.12
C LEU A 48 -46.96 19.94 8.33
N CYS A 49 -47.86 20.08 9.29
CA CYS A 49 -47.60 20.76 10.57
C CYS A 49 -46.49 20.06 11.35
N ASP A 50 -46.58 18.74 11.50
CA ASP A 50 -45.58 17.92 12.20
C ASP A 50 -44.21 17.99 11.50
N MET A 51 -44.18 17.86 10.16
CA MET A 51 -42.96 17.95 9.36
C MET A 51 -42.26 19.30 9.53
N LEU A 52 -43.03 20.40 9.53
CA LEU A 52 -42.48 21.76 9.58
C LEU A 52 -42.33 22.32 11.00
N GLU A 53 -42.88 21.63 12.01
CA GLU A 53 -42.90 22.03 13.42
C GLU A 53 -43.68 23.33 13.67
N TYR A 54 -44.70 23.62 12.85
CA TYR A 54 -45.59 24.78 13.01
C TYR A 54 -47.02 24.31 13.30
N SER A 55 -47.75 25.09 14.10
CA SER A 55 -49.19 24.85 14.28
C SER A 55 -50.00 25.26 13.03
N LYS A 56 -51.23 24.76 12.92
CA LYS A 56 -52.14 25.15 11.82
C LYS A 56 -52.39 26.65 11.80
N GLU A 57 -52.56 27.25 12.98
CA GLU A 57 -52.83 28.68 13.16
C GLU A 57 -51.63 29.54 12.74
N GLU A 58 -50.42 29.01 12.89
CA GLU A 58 -49.19 29.67 12.46
C GLU A 58 -48.97 29.57 10.95
N LEU A 59 -49.43 28.49 10.30
CA LEU A 59 -49.28 28.32 8.86
C LEU A 59 -50.39 29.05 8.08
N ILE A 60 -51.66 28.85 8.47
CA ILE A 60 -52.82 29.37 7.74
C ILE A 60 -52.81 30.91 7.74
N GLY A 61 -52.98 31.50 6.56
CA GLY A 61 -52.96 32.94 6.34
C GLY A 61 -51.57 33.55 6.14
N ASN A 62 -50.50 32.85 6.56
CA ASN A 62 -49.14 33.29 6.38
C ASN A 62 -48.58 32.92 5.00
N ASN A 63 -47.55 33.67 4.57
CA ASN A 63 -46.91 33.46 3.28
C ASN A 63 -46.02 32.20 3.32
N SER A 64 -46.20 31.33 2.34
CA SER A 64 -45.40 30.12 2.12
C SER A 64 -43.89 30.36 2.07
N ARG A 65 -43.42 31.58 1.83
CA ARG A 65 -42.01 31.97 1.94
C ARG A 65 -41.37 31.61 3.28
N MET A 66 -42.15 31.58 4.37
CA MET A 66 -41.67 31.31 5.72
C MET A 66 -41.00 29.94 5.87
N VAL A 67 -41.44 28.94 5.08
CA VAL A 67 -40.94 27.57 5.15
C VAL A 67 -39.69 27.36 4.29
N TYR A 68 -39.18 28.40 3.62
CA TYR A 68 -37.98 28.30 2.79
C TYR A 68 -36.77 28.92 3.50
N PRO A 69 -35.59 28.30 3.39
CA PRO A 69 -34.39 28.84 4.01
C PRO A 69 -33.91 30.13 3.33
N THR A 70 -34.05 30.24 2.00
CA THR A 70 -33.60 31.41 1.22
C THR A 70 -34.66 31.89 0.23
N ASP A 71 -34.52 33.13 -0.25
CA ASP A 71 -35.39 33.68 -1.31
C ASP A 71 -35.17 32.96 -2.65
N GLU A 72 -33.94 32.48 -2.87
CA GLU A 72 -33.58 31.75 -4.08
C GLU A 72 -34.32 30.41 -4.17
N ASP A 73 -34.37 29.63 -3.07
CA ASP A 73 -35.15 28.38 -3.04
C ASP A 73 -36.64 28.63 -3.31
N TYR A 74 -37.18 29.70 -2.73
CA TYR A 74 -38.58 30.09 -2.89
C TYR A 74 -38.92 30.50 -4.33
N GLU A 75 -38.12 31.37 -4.94
CA GLU A 75 -38.35 31.82 -6.31
C GLU A 75 -38.02 30.74 -7.34
N TYR A 76 -37.05 29.85 -7.06
CA TYR A 76 -36.77 28.67 -7.88
C TYR A 76 -38.01 27.77 -8.00
N VAL A 77 -38.66 27.47 -6.87
CA VAL A 77 -39.89 26.66 -6.85
C VAL A 77 -41.00 27.32 -7.65
N GLY A 78 -41.19 28.64 -7.48
CA GLY A 78 -42.15 29.40 -8.28
C GLY A 78 -41.89 29.26 -9.78
N ARG A 79 -40.66 29.52 -10.23
CA ARG A 79 -40.29 29.42 -11.65
C ARG A 79 -40.54 28.04 -12.24
N ILE A 80 -40.06 26.98 -11.57
CA ILE A 80 -40.14 25.62 -12.10
C ILE A 80 -41.58 25.09 -12.07
N LYS A 81 -42.28 25.20 -10.94
CA LYS A 81 -43.62 24.62 -10.81
C LYS A 81 -44.64 25.31 -11.70
N TYR A 82 -44.66 26.64 -11.77
CA TYR A 82 -45.62 27.33 -12.63
C TYR A 82 -45.39 27.05 -14.12
N GLN A 83 -44.14 26.83 -14.55
CA GLN A 83 -43.85 26.42 -15.92
C GLN A 83 -44.33 25.00 -16.23
N GLN A 84 -44.12 24.05 -15.30
CA GLN A 84 -44.56 22.67 -15.46
C GLN A 84 -46.09 22.55 -15.39
N MET A 85 -46.74 23.20 -14.41
CA MET A 85 -48.19 23.15 -14.25
C MET A 85 -48.94 23.67 -15.49
N LYS A 86 -48.40 24.68 -16.20
CA LYS A 86 -48.96 25.15 -17.48
C LYS A 86 -48.88 24.12 -18.62
N LYS A 87 -47.96 23.16 -18.55
CA LYS A 87 -47.73 22.14 -19.59
C LYS A 87 -48.40 20.81 -19.29
N THR A 88 -48.31 20.36 -18.03
CA THR A 88 -48.65 18.99 -17.61
C THR A 88 -49.72 18.93 -16.52
N ASN A 89 -50.34 20.06 -16.15
CA ASN A 89 -51.27 20.23 -15.00
C ASN A 89 -50.68 19.94 -13.61
N VAL A 90 -49.55 19.24 -13.54
CA VAL A 90 -48.78 18.96 -12.33
C VAL A 90 -47.36 19.46 -12.51
N GLY A 91 -46.82 20.12 -11.49
CA GLY A 91 -45.42 20.53 -11.42
C GLY A 91 -44.73 19.97 -10.18
N THR A 92 -43.60 19.30 -10.37
CA THR A 92 -42.80 18.67 -9.32
C THR A 92 -41.39 19.22 -9.32
N VAL A 93 -40.87 19.52 -8.13
CA VAL A 93 -39.52 20.06 -7.95
C VAL A 93 -38.93 19.58 -6.62
N GLU A 94 -37.65 19.25 -6.63
CA GLU A 94 -36.88 19.10 -5.39
C GLU A 94 -36.48 20.47 -4.86
N THR A 95 -36.77 20.73 -3.60
CA THR A 95 -36.45 21.98 -2.93
C THR A 95 -36.08 21.73 -1.46
N ARG A 96 -35.78 22.80 -0.73
CA ARG A 96 -35.45 22.75 0.68
C ARG A 96 -36.47 23.52 1.49
N PHE A 97 -36.97 22.89 2.54
CA PHE A 97 -37.76 23.56 3.56
C PHE A 97 -36.94 23.77 4.83
N ARG A 98 -37.35 24.75 5.63
CA ARG A 98 -36.81 25.03 6.95
C ARG A 98 -37.94 24.92 7.97
N THR A 99 -37.76 24.09 8.98
CA THR A 99 -38.71 23.92 10.09
C THR A 99 -38.65 25.11 11.05
N LYS A 100 -39.58 25.18 12.00
CA LYS A 100 -39.61 26.20 13.05
C LYS A 100 -38.35 26.21 13.92
N SER A 101 -37.77 25.04 14.21
CA SER A 101 -36.49 24.94 14.94
C SER A 101 -35.26 25.33 14.10
N GLY A 102 -35.42 25.52 12.78
CA GLY A 102 -34.34 25.87 11.86
C GLY A 102 -33.71 24.68 11.13
N LYS A 103 -34.20 23.45 11.34
CA LYS A 103 -33.74 22.25 10.62
C LYS A 103 -34.06 22.38 9.12
N ILE A 104 -33.11 21.99 8.26
CA ILE A 104 -33.30 21.95 6.81
C ILE A 104 -33.77 20.57 6.39
N LEU A 105 -34.86 20.54 5.63
CA LEU A 105 -35.43 19.34 5.02
C LEU A 105 -35.27 19.40 3.50
N ASN A 106 -34.86 18.30 2.88
CA ASN A 106 -34.98 18.13 1.45
C ASN A 106 -36.38 17.62 1.13
N VAL A 107 -37.09 18.31 0.26
CA VAL A 107 -38.51 18.06 0.00
C VAL A 107 -38.75 17.91 -1.49
N ILE A 108 -39.45 16.83 -1.87
CA ILE A 108 -40.10 16.76 -3.19
C ILE A 108 -41.43 17.46 -3.06
N LEU A 109 -41.57 18.58 -3.77
CA LEU A 109 -42.78 19.40 -3.78
C LEU A 109 -43.52 19.21 -5.10
N SER A 110 -44.69 18.60 -5.06
CA SER A 110 -45.58 18.46 -6.23
C SER A 110 -46.81 19.33 -6.09
N SER A 111 -47.25 20.01 -7.14
CA SER A 111 -48.51 20.79 -7.14
C SER A 111 -49.34 20.63 -8.37
N SER A 112 -50.65 20.80 -8.18
CA SER A 112 -51.63 21.00 -9.24
C SER A 112 -52.55 22.18 -8.90
N TYR A 113 -53.22 22.77 -9.89
CA TYR A 113 -54.23 23.78 -9.63
C TYR A 113 -55.47 23.12 -9.02
N THR A 114 -56.10 23.78 -8.05
CA THR A 114 -57.31 23.27 -7.38
C THR A 114 -58.48 23.14 -8.35
N GLU A 115 -58.55 24.06 -9.32
CA GLU A 115 -59.43 23.97 -10.48
C GLU A 115 -58.57 24.02 -11.74
N LYS A 116 -58.85 23.13 -12.68
CA LYS A 116 -58.04 22.95 -13.89
C LYS A 116 -57.94 24.28 -14.66
N ASP A 117 -56.71 24.65 -15.03
CA ASP A 117 -56.38 25.87 -15.79
C ASP A 117 -56.78 27.20 -15.11
N LYS A 118 -57.12 27.19 -13.81
CA LYS A 118 -57.52 28.39 -13.03
C LYS A 118 -56.57 28.68 -11.87
N PRO A 119 -55.41 29.33 -12.15
CA PRO A 119 -54.41 29.64 -11.13
C PRO A 119 -54.92 30.52 -9.99
N GLU A 120 -55.94 31.35 -10.24
CA GLU A 120 -56.55 32.26 -9.27
C GLU A 120 -57.34 31.55 -8.16
N LYS A 121 -57.70 30.28 -8.37
CA LYS A 121 -58.38 29.43 -7.38
C LYS A 121 -57.41 28.76 -6.40
N GLY A 122 -56.11 28.94 -6.59
CA GLY A 122 -55.06 28.36 -5.75
C GLY A 122 -54.48 27.07 -6.30
N ALA A 123 -53.48 26.55 -5.60
CA ALA A 123 -52.80 25.30 -5.93
C ALA A 123 -52.76 24.39 -4.71
N ILE A 124 -53.12 23.11 -4.91
CA ILE A 124 -52.85 22.06 -3.95
C ILE A 124 -51.40 21.60 -4.13
N PHE A 125 -50.73 21.30 -3.02
CA PHE A 125 -49.38 20.77 -3.04
C PHE A 125 -49.23 19.59 -2.09
N THR A 126 -48.28 18.73 -2.43
CA THR A 126 -47.77 17.66 -1.58
C THR A 126 -46.29 17.90 -1.37
N ALA A 127 -45.84 17.77 -0.12
CA ALA A 127 -44.47 17.89 0.33
C ALA A 127 -44.06 16.54 0.94
N LEU A 128 -43.10 15.87 0.32
CA LEU A 128 -42.52 14.64 0.83
C LEU A 128 -41.08 14.92 1.31
N ASP A 129 -40.82 14.66 2.58
CA ASP A 129 -39.46 14.73 3.14
C ASP A 129 -38.62 13.56 2.60
N ILE A 130 -37.55 13.90 1.89
CA ILE A 130 -36.57 12.97 1.33
C ILE A 130 -35.19 13.11 2.00
N THR A 131 -35.10 13.79 3.14
CA THR A 131 -33.84 14.10 3.82
C THR A 131 -33.07 12.84 4.20
N GLU A 132 -33.71 11.88 4.87
CA GLU A 132 -33.06 10.62 5.25
C GLU A 132 -32.62 9.82 4.03
N ARG A 133 -33.46 9.79 2.98
CA ARG A 133 -33.12 9.14 1.72
C ARG A 133 -31.87 9.75 1.08
N LYS A 134 -31.80 11.08 0.95
CA LYS A 134 -30.62 11.77 0.37
C LYS A 134 -29.38 11.57 1.23
N LYS A 135 -29.49 11.59 2.57
CA LYS A 135 -28.36 11.29 3.45
C LYS A 135 -27.79 9.90 3.20
N ILE A 136 -28.65 8.88 3.07
CA ILE A 136 -28.23 7.51 2.79
C ILE A 136 -27.57 7.42 1.40
N GLU A 137 -28.17 8.05 0.38
CA GLU A 137 -27.61 8.10 -0.97
C GLU A 137 -26.22 8.79 -0.98
N ASP A 138 -26.09 9.94 -0.31
CA ASP A 138 -24.82 10.69 -0.19
C ASP A 138 -23.77 9.91 0.60
N GLN A 139 -24.16 9.23 1.67
CA GLN A 139 -23.27 8.35 2.44
C GLN A 139 -22.78 7.18 1.59
N LEU A 140 -23.64 6.57 0.78
CA LEU A 140 -23.27 5.49 -0.12
C LEU A 140 -22.26 5.98 -1.17
N VAL A 141 -22.55 7.10 -1.82
CA VAL A 141 -21.65 7.71 -2.83
C VAL A 141 -20.29 8.05 -2.23
N ASN A 142 -20.27 8.68 -1.04
CA ASN A 142 -19.02 9.00 -0.36
C ASN A 142 -18.25 7.74 0.07
N THR A 143 -18.94 6.71 0.55
CA THR A 143 -18.32 5.43 0.92
C THR A 143 -17.68 4.77 -0.29
N GLN A 144 -18.38 4.71 -1.43
CA GLN A 144 -17.84 4.17 -2.69
C GLN A 144 -16.60 4.95 -3.15
N LYS A 145 -16.65 6.29 -3.10
CA LYS A 145 -15.51 7.15 -3.45
C LYS A 145 -14.31 6.90 -2.53
N ASN A 146 -14.54 6.80 -1.23
CA ASN A 146 -13.49 6.55 -0.24
C ASN A 146 -12.84 5.18 -0.43
N LEU A 147 -13.64 4.12 -0.65
CA LEU A 147 -13.13 2.78 -0.94
C LEU A 147 -12.28 2.74 -2.21
N LYS A 148 -12.73 3.39 -3.29
CA LYS A 148 -11.97 3.50 -4.54
C LYS A 148 -10.64 4.21 -4.33
N THR A 149 -10.65 5.30 -3.57
CA THR A 149 -9.44 6.06 -3.23
C THR A 149 -8.48 5.23 -2.37
N PHE A 150 -9.00 4.51 -1.37
CA PHE A 150 -8.22 3.64 -0.50
C PHE A 150 -7.51 2.53 -1.28
N ILE A 151 -8.25 1.79 -2.11
CA ILE A 151 -7.72 0.68 -2.92
C ILE A 151 -6.66 1.19 -3.92
N ASN A 152 -6.85 2.37 -4.50
CA ASN A 152 -5.88 2.98 -5.42
C ASN A 152 -4.64 3.56 -4.71
N GLY A 153 -4.71 3.86 -3.42
CA GLY A 153 -3.55 4.25 -2.62
C GLY A 153 -2.61 3.08 -2.28
N ILE A 154 -3.05 1.83 -2.48
CA ILE A 154 -2.24 0.65 -2.21
C ILE A 154 -1.15 0.53 -3.31
N PRO A 155 0.15 0.49 -2.94
CA PRO A 155 1.26 0.38 -3.90
C PRO A 155 1.40 -1.03 -4.51
N GLU A 156 0.47 -1.93 -4.18
CA GLU A 156 0.40 -3.30 -4.65
C GLU A 156 -0.77 -3.53 -5.58
N SER A 157 -0.72 -4.60 -6.37
CA SER A 157 -1.86 -4.96 -7.22
C SER A 157 -3.00 -5.48 -6.37
N ALA A 158 -4.18 -4.87 -6.47
CA ALA A 158 -5.38 -5.30 -5.78
C ALA A 158 -6.55 -5.35 -6.76
N PHE A 159 -7.27 -6.47 -6.80
CA PHE A 159 -8.43 -6.63 -7.66
C PHE A 159 -9.41 -7.65 -7.08
N LEU A 160 -10.65 -7.56 -7.56
CA LEU A 160 -11.75 -8.44 -7.18
C LEU A 160 -12.18 -9.24 -8.41
N ILE A 161 -12.35 -10.54 -8.23
CA ILE A 161 -12.93 -11.42 -9.25
C ILE A 161 -14.20 -12.07 -8.72
N ASP A 162 -15.14 -12.40 -9.62
CA ASP A 162 -16.29 -13.25 -9.29
C ASP A 162 -15.91 -14.74 -9.25
N THR A 163 -16.89 -15.60 -8.97
CA THR A 163 -16.70 -17.07 -8.90
C THR A 163 -16.25 -17.71 -10.22
N GLN A 164 -16.42 -17.01 -11.34
CA GLN A 164 -16.03 -17.43 -12.68
C GLN A 164 -14.64 -16.89 -13.06
N GLY A 165 -14.05 -16.03 -12.22
CA GLY A 165 -12.77 -15.38 -12.45
C GLY A 165 -12.84 -14.15 -13.35
N ILE A 166 -14.03 -13.54 -13.51
CA ILE A 166 -14.21 -12.28 -14.22
C ILE A 166 -13.84 -11.13 -13.27
N VAL A 167 -13.04 -10.18 -13.75
CA VAL A 167 -12.62 -9.02 -12.96
C VAL A 167 -13.82 -8.07 -12.76
N VAL A 168 -14.16 -7.86 -11.50
CA VAL A 168 -15.26 -6.97 -11.06
C VAL A 168 -14.72 -5.58 -10.74
N GLU A 169 -13.55 -5.52 -10.11
CA GLU A 169 -12.93 -4.28 -9.67
C GLU A 169 -11.40 -4.43 -9.67
N ALA A 170 -10.66 -3.37 -9.94
CA ALA A 170 -9.20 -3.39 -9.98
C ALA A 170 -8.62 -2.04 -9.60
N ASN A 171 -7.46 -2.04 -8.94
CA ASN A 171 -6.77 -0.80 -8.61
C ASN A 171 -5.86 -0.29 -9.73
N ASP A 172 -5.52 0.99 -9.67
CA ASP A 172 -4.68 1.65 -10.69
C ASP A 172 -3.28 1.01 -10.76
N THR A 173 -2.78 0.50 -9.64
CA THR A 173 -1.48 -0.19 -9.57
C THR A 173 -1.47 -1.44 -10.44
N LEU A 174 -2.52 -2.26 -10.42
CA LEU A 174 -2.64 -3.42 -11.31
C LEU A 174 -2.66 -2.99 -12.78
N SER A 175 -3.40 -1.93 -13.12
CA SER A 175 -3.47 -1.39 -14.48
C SER A 175 -2.09 -0.98 -15.00
N LYS A 176 -1.31 -0.25 -14.18
CA LYS A 176 0.07 0.12 -14.49
C LYS A 176 0.98 -1.10 -14.61
N ARG A 177 0.83 -2.09 -13.73
CA ARG A 177 1.66 -3.30 -13.69
C ARG A 177 1.43 -4.21 -14.90
N LEU A 178 0.18 -4.31 -15.38
CA LEU A 178 -0.17 -5.12 -16.56
C LEU A 178 -0.10 -4.33 -17.88
N GLY A 179 -0.04 -3.00 -17.82
CA GLY A 179 -0.11 -2.14 -19.01
C GLY A 179 -1.48 -2.12 -19.69
N VAL A 180 -2.52 -2.61 -19.00
CA VAL A 180 -3.90 -2.67 -19.52
C VAL A 180 -4.75 -1.64 -18.79
N PRO A 181 -5.48 -0.76 -19.49
CA PRO A 181 -6.41 0.19 -18.85
C PRO A 181 -7.50 -0.53 -18.06
N LYS A 182 -7.87 0.01 -16.90
CA LYS A 182 -8.90 -0.55 -16.02
C LYS A 182 -10.22 -0.85 -16.73
N ASP A 183 -10.69 0.08 -17.58
CA ASP A 183 -11.96 -0.07 -18.32
C ASP A 183 -11.96 -1.28 -19.28
N LYS A 184 -10.79 -1.75 -19.70
CA LYS A 184 -10.63 -2.96 -20.51
C LYS A 184 -10.41 -4.23 -19.69
N MET A 185 -10.16 -4.09 -18.39
CA MET A 185 -10.00 -5.23 -17.47
C MET A 185 -11.34 -5.63 -16.85
N ILE A 186 -12.19 -4.67 -16.50
CA ILE A 186 -13.50 -4.95 -15.90
C ILE A 186 -14.37 -5.75 -16.88
N GLY A 187 -14.98 -6.84 -16.40
CA GLY A 187 -15.81 -7.73 -17.21
C GLY A 187 -15.03 -8.75 -18.06
N VAL A 188 -13.69 -8.72 -18.01
CA VAL A 188 -12.84 -9.70 -18.71
C VAL A 188 -12.37 -10.76 -17.71
N SER A 189 -12.19 -11.99 -18.20
CA SER A 189 -11.61 -13.07 -17.40
C SER A 189 -10.16 -12.74 -17.04
N ALA A 190 -9.84 -12.76 -15.73
CA ALA A 190 -8.48 -12.52 -15.22
C ALA A 190 -7.46 -13.51 -15.80
N TYR A 191 -7.93 -14.70 -16.17
CA TYR A 191 -7.16 -15.78 -16.78
C TYR A 191 -6.63 -15.44 -18.19
N ASN A 192 -7.27 -14.52 -18.91
CA ASN A 192 -6.85 -14.08 -20.25
C ASN A 192 -5.69 -13.08 -20.21
N LEU A 193 -5.38 -12.52 -19.04
CA LEU A 193 -4.33 -11.53 -18.83
C LEU A 193 -2.98 -12.19 -18.48
N LEU A 194 -2.93 -13.53 -18.48
CA LEU A 194 -1.82 -14.34 -18.04
C LEU A 194 -1.42 -15.34 -19.13
N ASP A 195 -0.21 -15.89 -19.01
CA ASP A 195 0.19 -17.04 -19.83
C ASP A 195 -0.66 -18.28 -19.52
N MET A 196 -0.66 -19.23 -20.45
CA MET A 196 -1.55 -20.39 -20.42
C MET A 196 -1.28 -21.31 -19.22
N GLU A 197 -0.02 -21.44 -18.80
CA GLU A 197 0.40 -22.29 -17.69
C GLU A 197 -0.02 -21.69 -16.33
N THR A 198 0.26 -20.41 -16.11
CA THR A 198 -0.12 -19.68 -14.89
C THR A 198 -1.64 -19.57 -14.78
N SER A 199 -2.32 -19.39 -15.91
CA SER A 199 -3.77 -19.31 -15.99
C SER A 199 -4.45 -20.59 -15.47
N ALA A 200 -3.99 -21.76 -15.91
CA ALA A 200 -4.51 -23.05 -15.46
C ALA A 200 -4.30 -23.26 -13.95
N ARG A 201 -3.09 -22.99 -13.45
CA ARG A 201 -2.76 -23.09 -12.02
C ARG A 201 -3.60 -22.15 -11.16
N ARG A 202 -3.77 -20.89 -11.58
CA ARG A 202 -4.55 -19.91 -10.84
C ARG A 202 -6.04 -20.25 -10.80
N LYS A 203 -6.58 -20.84 -11.87
CA LYS A 203 -7.96 -21.33 -11.87
C LYS A 203 -8.17 -22.40 -10.81
N GLU A 204 -7.21 -23.30 -10.63
CA GLU A 204 -7.24 -24.31 -9.57
C GLU A 204 -7.20 -23.66 -8.17
N TYR A 205 -6.30 -22.70 -7.95
CA TYR A 205 -6.20 -21.98 -6.67
C TYR A 205 -7.48 -21.21 -6.32
N VAL A 206 -8.07 -20.51 -7.28
CA VAL A 206 -9.34 -19.80 -7.09
C VAL A 206 -10.46 -20.80 -6.77
N THR A 207 -10.53 -21.92 -7.49
CA THR A 207 -11.52 -22.98 -7.22
C THR A 207 -11.36 -23.53 -5.80
N ARG A 208 -10.12 -23.75 -5.34
CA ARG A 208 -9.82 -24.21 -3.98
C ARG A 208 -10.23 -23.20 -2.92
N VAL A 209 -10.02 -21.91 -3.15
CA VAL A 209 -10.44 -20.83 -2.24
C VAL A 209 -11.97 -20.79 -2.14
N ILE A 210 -12.66 -20.90 -3.28
CA ILE A 210 -14.13 -20.93 -3.33
C ILE A 210 -14.67 -22.14 -2.55
N SER A 211 -14.11 -23.34 -2.77
CA SER A 211 -14.59 -24.56 -2.13
C SER A 211 -14.24 -24.64 -0.65
N SER A 212 -13.06 -24.17 -0.25
CA SER A 212 -12.60 -24.23 1.14
C SER A 212 -13.12 -23.07 2.00
N LYS A 213 -13.55 -21.95 1.38
CA LYS A 213 -13.92 -20.71 2.06
C LYS A 213 -12.81 -20.14 2.95
N LEU A 214 -11.56 -20.53 2.70
CA LEU A 214 -10.38 -20.10 3.45
C LEU A 214 -9.42 -19.30 2.55
N PRO A 215 -8.68 -18.34 3.14
CA PRO A 215 -7.68 -17.59 2.39
C PRO A 215 -6.54 -18.50 1.95
N LEU A 216 -5.97 -18.21 0.78
CA LEU A 216 -4.84 -18.94 0.22
C LEU A 216 -3.76 -17.96 -0.21
N LYS A 217 -2.52 -18.26 0.17
CA LYS A 217 -1.32 -17.53 -0.23
C LYS A 217 -0.52 -18.38 -1.20
N ILE A 218 -0.18 -17.79 -2.35
CA ILE A 218 0.62 -18.43 -3.39
C ILE A 218 1.73 -17.51 -3.86
N GLU A 219 2.77 -18.07 -4.43
CA GLU A 219 3.88 -17.32 -5.02
C GLU A 219 4.02 -17.65 -6.50
N ASP A 220 4.10 -16.61 -7.31
CA ASP A 220 4.29 -16.71 -8.75
C ASP A 220 5.53 -15.91 -9.15
N VAL A 221 6.29 -16.42 -10.12
CA VAL A 221 7.38 -15.67 -10.76
C VAL A 221 6.88 -15.13 -12.09
N ARG A 222 6.91 -13.80 -12.26
CA ARG A 222 6.44 -13.13 -13.48
C ARG A 222 7.45 -12.10 -13.94
N SER A 223 7.95 -12.24 -15.16
CA SER A 223 8.89 -11.29 -15.78
C SER A 223 10.09 -10.95 -14.88
N GLY A 224 10.67 -11.95 -14.20
CA GLY A 224 11.80 -11.78 -13.29
C GLY A 224 11.46 -11.22 -11.90
N ARG A 225 10.17 -11.03 -11.59
CA ARG A 225 9.68 -10.59 -10.27
C ARG A 225 9.00 -11.73 -9.54
N ILE A 226 9.13 -11.75 -8.22
CA ILE A 226 8.45 -12.69 -7.34
C ILE A 226 7.22 -11.99 -6.78
N ILE A 227 6.05 -12.44 -7.21
CA ILE A 227 4.75 -11.89 -6.79
C ILE A 227 4.09 -12.87 -5.83
N GLU A 228 3.91 -12.44 -4.59
CA GLU A 228 3.12 -13.14 -3.60
C GLU A 228 1.64 -12.74 -3.78
N ASN A 229 0.79 -13.68 -4.17
CA ASN A 229 -0.64 -13.44 -4.35
C ASN A 229 -1.41 -14.01 -3.15
N ASN A 230 -2.12 -13.14 -2.45
CA ASN A 230 -3.03 -13.49 -1.37
C ASN A 230 -4.46 -13.43 -1.87
N LEU A 231 -5.17 -14.55 -1.81
CA LEU A 231 -6.55 -14.73 -2.25
C LEU A 231 -7.45 -14.84 -1.03
N TYR A 232 -8.44 -13.96 -0.92
CA TYR A 232 -9.41 -13.91 0.19
C TYR A 232 -10.83 -14.11 -0.35
N PRO A 233 -11.57 -15.13 0.11
CA PRO A 233 -12.97 -15.31 -0.25
C PRO A 233 -13.85 -14.27 0.46
N ILE A 234 -14.77 -13.65 -0.28
CA ILE A 234 -15.82 -12.77 0.25
C ILE A 234 -17.13 -13.54 0.25
N LEU A 235 -17.71 -13.69 1.44
CA LEU A 235 -18.92 -14.45 1.69
C LEU A 235 -20.14 -13.55 1.68
N ASP A 236 -21.26 -14.05 1.19
CA ASP A 236 -22.57 -13.41 1.31
C ASP A 236 -23.29 -13.75 2.64
N GLY A 237 -24.53 -13.27 2.79
CA GLY A 237 -25.37 -13.56 3.96
C GLY A 237 -25.76 -15.04 4.11
N ASN A 238 -25.61 -15.86 3.06
CA ASN A 238 -25.85 -17.30 3.08
C ASN A 238 -24.54 -18.09 3.27
N ASN A 239 -23.43 -17.41 3.59
CA ASN A 239 -22.11 -18.00 3.75
C ASN A 239 -21.56 -18.64 2.46
N GLU A 240 -22.02 -18.19 1.28
CA GLU A 240 -21.51 -18.61 -0.02
C GLU A 240 -20.53 -17.59 -0.59
N VAL A 241 -19.50 -18.06 -1.28
CA VAL A 241 -18.47 -17.17 -1.84
C VAL A 241 -19.04 -16.46 -3.05
N THR A 242 -19.12 -15.14 -2.98
CA THR A 242 -19.58 -14.29 -4.10
C THR A 242 -18.43 -13.72 -4.90
N TYR A 243 -17.35 -13.35 -4.21
CA TYR A 243 -16.16 -12.78 -4.84
C TYR A 243 -14.89 -13.32 -4.19
N VAL A 244 -13.78 -13.20 -4.89
CA VAL A 244 -12.44 -13.45 -4.37
C VAL A 244 -11.60 -12.20 -4.55
N ALA A 245 -11.13 -11.64 -3.43
CA ALA A 245 -10.19 -10.53 -3.44
C ALA A 245 -8.77 -11.06 -3.61
N VAL A 246 -8.02 -10.48 -4.55
CA VAL A 246 -6.65 -10.88 -4.85
C VAL A 246 -5.72 -9.69 -4.64
N ILE A 247 -4.73 -9.87 -3.77
CA ILE A 247 -3.67 -8.89 -3.51
C ILE A 247 -2.34 -9.48 -3.93
N GLY A 248 -1.70 -8.91 -4.94
CA GLY A 248 -0.39 -9.32 -5.45
C GLY A 248 0.70 -8.39 -4.97
N LEU A 249 1.52 -8.86 -4.03
CA LEU A 249 2.66 -8.14 -3.46
C LEU A 249 3.94 -8.46 -4.22
N ASP A 250 4.70 -7.43 -4.63
CA ASP A 250 6.03 -7.63 -5.21
C ASP A 250 7.06 -7.81 -4.09
N VAL A 251 7.49 -9.05 -3.87
CA VAL A 251 8.43 -9.42 -2.78
C VAL A 251 9.85 -9.65 -3.29
N THR A 252 10.16 -9.20 -4.51
CA THR A 252 11.44 -9.48 -5.18
C THR A 252 12.65 -8.96 -4.39
N GLU A 253 12.66 -7.68 -4.03
CA GLU A 253 13.78 -7.07 -3.29
C GLU A 253 13.91 -7.66 -1.89
N ARG A 254 12.77 -7.87 -1.23
CA ARG A 254 12.70 -8.48 0.09
C ARG A 254 13.33 -9.87 0.08
N LYS A 255 12.93 -10.75 -0.83
CA LYS A 255 13.47 -12.11 -0.92
C LYS A 255 14.95 -12.13 -1.29
N LYS A 256 15.40 -11.26 -2.20
CA LYS A 256 16.84 -11.13 -2.51
C LYS A 256 17.65 -10.75 -1.27
N SER A 257 17.13 -9.82 -0.47
CA SER A 257 17.78 -9.38 0.77
C SER A 257 17.79 -10.48 1.83
N GLU A 258 16.67 -11.20 1.99
CA GLU A 258 16.55 -12.34 2.89
C GLU A 258 17.53 -13.46 2.52
N GLU A 259 17.69 -13.77 1.22
CA GLU A 259 18.64 -14.77 0.75
C GLU A 259 20.09 -14.37 1.02
N ILE A 260 20.45 -13.09 0.76
CA ILE A 260 21.79 -12.55 1.08
C ILE A 260 22.08 -12.65 2.58
N ILE A 261 21.13 -12.25 3.42
CA ILE A 261 21.27 -12.32 4.88
C ILE A 261 21.46 -13.77 5.33
N LYS A 262 20.68 -14.70 4.75
CA LYS A 262 20.79 -16.12 5.06
C LYS A 262 22.17 -16.66 4.70
N GLN A 263 22.66 -16.37 3.49
CA GLN A 263 24.00 -16.77 3.04
C GLN A 263 25.10 -16.19 3.94
N LEU A 264 25.00 -14.92 4.32
CA LEU A 264 25.93 -14.29 5.24
C LEU A 264 25.92 -14.97 6.62
N ASN A 265 24.74 -15.29 7.15
CA ASN A 265 24.62 -15.96 8.45
C ASN A 265 25.18 -17.38 8.42
N ASP A 266 24.95 -18.13 7.34
CA ASP A 266 25.49 -19.48 7.18
C ASP A 266 27.03 -19.45 7.02
N ASN A 267 27.57 -18.48 6.28
CA ASN A 267 29.01 -18.24 6.19
C ASN A 267 29.62 -17.88 7.56
N LEU A 268 28.97 -16.99 8.32
CA LEU A 268 29.41 -16.62 9.67
C LEU A 268 29.37 -17.80 10.65
N LYS A 269 28.36 -18.68 10.57
CA LYS A 269 28.29 -19.90 11.38
C LYS A 269 29.42 -20.88 11.04
N LEU A 270 29.70 -21.07 9.76
CA LEU A 270 30.79 -21.94 9.32
C LEU A 270 32.14 -21.42 9.80
N LEU A 271 32.41 -20.12 9.61
CA LEU A 271 33.60 -19.46 10.11
C LEU A 271 33.72 -19.62 11.62
N ASN A 272 32.68 -19.28 12.39
CA ASN A 272 32.67 -19.46 13.85
C ASN A 272 32.97 -20.90 14.28
N LYS A 273 32.48 -21.91 13.55
CA LYS A 273 32.71 -23.31 13.86
C LYS A 273 34.18 -23.72 13.63
N ILE A 274 34.76 -23.33 12.50
CA ILE A 274 36.17 -23.58 12.18
C ILE A 274 37.05 -22.88 13.22
N LEU A 275 36.75 -21.62 13.51
CA LEU A 275 37.50 -20.83 14.50
C LEU A 275 37.46 -21.43 15.90
N ARG A 276 36.29 -21.84 16.38
CA ARG A 276 36.18 -22.53 17.68
C ARG A 276 37.02 -23.80 17.69
N HIS A 277 36.96 -24.59 16.62
CA HIS A 277 37.75 -25.82 16.52
C HIS A 277 39.24 -25.54 16.58
N ASP A 278 39.74 -24.60 15.79
CA ASP A 278 41.18 -24.33 15.68
C ASP A 278 41.71 -23.66 16.96
N ILE A 279 40.97 -22.70 17.54
CA ILE A 279 41.31 -22.10 18.84
C ILE A 279 41.28 -23.14 19.96
N SER A 280 40.25 -24.00 20.01
CA SER A 280 40.18 -25.06 21.04
C SER A 280 41.31 -26.07 20.90
N ASN A 281 41.71 -26.42 19.67
CA ASN A 281 42.84 -27.31 19.43
C ASN A 281 44.14 -26.69 19.90
N ASP A 282 44.41 -25.43 19.55
CA ASP A 282 45.61 -24.76 20.01
C ASP A 282 45.61 -24.59 21.54
N LEU A 283 44.49 -24.20 22.15
CA LEU A 283 44.36 -24.10 23.61
C LEU A 283 44.54 -25.45 24.30
N THR A 284 44.12 -26.55 23.67
CA THR A 284 44.35 -27.90 24.17
C THR A 284 45.82 -28.27 24.11
N VAL A 285 46.53 -27.93 23.03
CA VAL A 285 48.00 -28.10 22.95
C VAL A 285 48.70 -27.28 24.03
N VAL A 286 48.26 -26.05 24.27
CA VAL A 286 48.78 -25.19 25.33
C VAL A 286 48.51 -25.78 26.71
N SER A 287 47.29 -26.24 26.98
CA SER A 287 46.91 -26.88 28.26
C SER A 287 47.73 -28.13 28.51
N LEU A 288 47.88 -29.02 27.52
CA LEU A 288 48.72 -30.22 27.62
C LEU A 288 50.18 -29.86 27.89
N SER A 289 50.72 -28.86 27.21
CA SER A 289 52.10 -28.45 27.39
C SER A 289 52.34 -27.80 28.75
N LEU A 290 51.37 -27.04 29.29
CA LEU A 290 51.42 -26.44 30.62
C LEU A 290 51.22 -27.49 31.73
N GLU A 291 50.36 -28.50 31.54
CA GLU A 291 50.22 -29.65 32.45
C GLU A 291 51.53 -30.45 32.57
N MET A 292 52.36 -30.45 31.52
CA MET A 292 53.66 -31.13 31.50
C MET A 292 54.83 -30.27 32.01
N ILE A 293 54.60 -29.02 32.46
CA ILE A 293 55.64 -28.12 33.01
C ILE A 293 56.20 -28.57 34.38
N GLU A 294 55.79 -29.72 34.90
CA GLU A 294 56.59 -30.43 35.93
C GLU A 294 57.89 -31.04 35.37
N THR A 295 58.11 -31.05 34.05
CA THR A 295 59.33 -31.53 33.41
C THR A 295 60.17 -30.40 32.80
N LYS A 296 61.48 -30.38 33.10
CA LYS A 296 62.46 -29.33 32.74
C LYS A 296 62.84 -29.29 31.24
N ASP A 297 61.92 -29.61 30.34
CA ASP A 297 62.21 -29.70 28.90
C ASP A 297 61.88 -28.37 28.16
N GLU A 298 62.92 -27.62 27.81
CA GLU A 298 62.83 -26.33 27.13
C GLU A 298 62.27 -26.42 25.69
N GLU A 299 62.34 -27.59 25.03
CA GLU A 299 61.79 -27.74 23.67
C GLU A 299 60.26 -27.75 23.69
N LEU A 300 59.67 -28.38 24.70
CA LEU A 300 58.22 -28.45 24.92
C LEU A 300 57.63 -27.09 25.33
N LYS A 301 58.34 -26.34 26.17
CA LYS A 301 57.97 -24.97 26.55
C LYS A 301 57.95 -24.04 25.33
N ASN A 302 58.92 -24.18 24.42
CA ASN A 302 58.94 -23.41 23.17
C ASN A 302 57.80 -23.82 22.22
N LYS A 303 57.43 -25.11 22.16
CA LYS A 303 56.25 -25.56 21.41
C LYS A 303 54.94 -24.98 21.98
N ALA A 304 54.80 -24.93 23.30
CA ALA A 304 53.67 -24.30 23.97
C ALA A 304 53.57 -22.80 23.66
N PHE A 305 54.69 -22.08 23.80
CA PHE A 305 54.75 -20.65 23.55
C PHE A 305 54.44 -20.31 22.08
N ASN A 306 54.93 -21.12 21.13
CA ASN A 306 54.61 -20.96 19.71
C ASN A 306 53.17 -21.32 19.37
N ALA A 307 52.51 -22.21 20.12
CA ALA A 307 51.08 -22.47 19.98
C ALA A 307 50.25 -21.26 20.49
N ILE A 308 50.56 -20.73 21.68
CA ILE A 308 49.91 -19.52 22.21
C ILE A 308 50.03 -18.36 21.24
N LYS A 309 51.25 -18.11 20.74
CA LYS A 309 51.52 -17.00 19.81
C LYS A 309 50.69 -17.14 18.52
N ARG A 310 50.58 -18.34 17.97
CA ARG A 310 49.75 -18.61 16.78
C ARG A 310 48.26 -18.34 17.04
N SER A 311 47.73 -18.73 18.20
CA SER A 311 46.32 -18.46 18.53
C SER A 311 46.04 -16.99 18.79
N VAL A 312 46.97 -16.27 19.43
CA VAL A 312 46.86 -14.81 19.63
C VAL A 312 46.88 -14.10 18.27
N ASP A 313 47.82 -14.45 17.39
CA ASP A 313 47.89 -13.89 16.03
C ASP A 313 46.61 -14.19 15.23
N LEU A 314 46.02 -15.38 15.41
CA LEU A 314 44.75 -15.76 14.77
C LEU A 314 43.58 -14.92 15.30
N ILE A 315 43.48 -14.75 16.62
CA ILE A 315 42.45 -13.93 17.27
C ILE A 315 42.55 -12.46 16.84
N GLU A 316 43.76 -11.91 16.74
CA GLU A 316 43.96 -10.52 16.27
C GLU A 316 43.56 -10.35 14.79
N LYS A 317 43.91 -11.30 13.92
CA LYS A 317 43.47 -11.31 12.51
C LYS A 317 41.95 -11.36 12.39
N ILE A 318 41.28 -12.15 13.24
CA ILE A 318 39.81 -12.23 13.26
C ILE A 318 39.19 -10.93 13.74
N ARG A 319 39.73 -10.31 14.81
CA ARG A 319 39.23 -9.03 15.32
C ARG A 319 39.33 -7.92 14.26
N SER A 320 40.38 -7.95 13.45
CA SER A 320 40.55 -7.06 12.29
C SER A 320 39.53 -7.34 11.18
N LEU A 321 39.23 -8.60 10.90
CA LEU A 321 38.18 -8.98 9.94
C LEU A 321 36.77 -8.56 10.43
N GLU A 322 36.44 -8.79 11.70
CA GLU A 322 35.18 -8.36 12.30
C GLU A 322 35.02 -6.84 12.28
N SER A 323 36.06 -6.09 12.65
CA SER A 323 35.99 -4.63 12.63
C SER A 323 35.76 -4.09 11.22
N THR A 324 36.37 -4.71 10.20
CA THR A 324 36.20 -4.36 8.79
C THR A 324 34.78 -4.67 8.26
N MET A 325 34.15 -5.75 8.75
CA MET A 325 32.78 -6.09 8.34
C MET A 325 31.71 -5.19 8.97
N VAL A 326 31.95 -4.66 10.17
CA VAL A 326 30.99 -3.80 10.91
C VAL A 326 31.07 -2.32 10.49
N THR A 327 32.19 -1.86 9.92
CA THR A 327 32.45 -0.42 9.67
C THR A 327 32.30 0.04 8.22
N ARG A 328 31.47 -0.64 7.41
CA ARG A 328 31.27 -0.36 5.96
C ARG A 328 30.84 1.07 5.55
N TYR A 329 30.78 2.05 6.44
CA TYR A 329 30.27 3.40 6.14
C TYR A 329 31.13 4.59 6.62
N ASN A 330 32.39 4.39 7.06
CA ASN A 330 33.22 5.51 7.55
C ASN A 330 34.49 5.72 6.72
N LEU A 331 34.32 5.92 5.40
CA LEU A 331 35.41 6.25 4.49
C LEU A 331 35.99 7.63 4.83
N LYS A 332 37.30 7.71 4.99
CA LYS A 332 38.05 8.95 5.21
C LYS A 332 39.05 9.14 4.05
N PRO A 333 39.44 10.38 3.74
CA PRO A 333 40.52 10.61 2.80
C PRO A 333 41.84 10.08 3.40
N VAL A 334 42.46 9.12 2.73
CA VAL A 334 43.74 8.51 3.10
C VAL A 334 44.76 8.75 1.99
N VAL A 335 45.93 9.25 2.36
CA VAL A 335 47.05 9.50 1.44
C VAL A 335 47.96 8.28 1.44
N ILE A 336 48.21 7.68 0.28
CA ILE A 336 49.01 6.44 0.17
C ILE A 336 50.44 6.66 0.65
N GLY A 337 51.03 7.83 0.40
CA GLY A 337 52.33 8.24 0.93
C GLY A 337 52.46 8.05 2.44
N GLN A 338 51.45 8.45 3.22
CA GLN A 338 51.46 8.31 4.67
C GLN A 338 51.44 6.84 5.12
N ILE A 339 50.71 5.98 4.41
CA ILE A 339 50.69 4.53 4.67
C ILE A 339 52.09 3.95 4.42
N THR A 340 52.72 4.30 3.30
CA THR A 340 54.05 3.77 2.96
C THR A 340 55.13 4.20 3.95
N GLU A 341 55.07 5.42 4.47
CA GLU A 341 56.00 5.88 5.52
C GLU A 341 55.81 5.14 6.84
N LEU A 342 54.57 4.88 7.25
CA LEU A 342 54.26 4.09 8.45
C LEU A 342 54.83 2.68 8.33
N ILE A 343 54.61 2.02 7.18
CA ILE A 343 55.10 0.67 6.95
C ILE A 343 56.64 0.64 6.87
N LYS A 344 57.27 1.65 6.25
CA LYS A 344 58.73 1.77 6.19
C LYS A 344 59.38 1.87 7.57
N LYS A 345 58.70 2.48 8.55
CA LYS A 345 59.15 2.51 9.95
C LYS A 345 59.07 1.14 10.62
N SER A 346 58.05 0.33 10.30
CA SER A 346 57.87 -1.02 10.85
C SER A 346 58.85 -2.04 10.24
N TYR A 347 59.33 -1.82 9.01
CA TYR A 347 60.23 -2.74 8.29
C TYR A 347 61.54 -2.05 7.88
N SER A 348 62.41 -1.74 8.85
CA SER A 348 63.67 -1.00 8.65
C SER A 348 64.73 -1.71 7.79
N ASN A 349 64.58 -3.01 7.55
CA ASN A 349 65.59 -3.84 6.87
C ASN A 349 65.36 -3.99 5.35
N ILE A 350 64.33 -3.35 4.79
CA ILE A 350 63.92 -3.51 3.38
C ILE A 350 63.79 -2.14 2.72
N ASN A 351 64.22 -2.05 1.47
CA ASN A 351 64.11 -0.81 0.72
C ASN A 351 62.74 -0.71 0.04
N ILE A 352 61.84 0.10 0.62
CA ILE A 352 60.51 0.40 0.09
C ILE A 352 60.55 1.77 -0.61
N ASN A 353 60.25 1.79 -1.91
CA ASN A 353 60.15 3.01 -2.72
C ASN A 353 58.70 3.23 -3.17
N LEU A 354 58.24 4.47 -3.09
CA LEU A 354 56.94 4.90 -3.62
C LEU A 354 57.16 5.69 -4.91
N ILE A 355 56.45 5.30 -5.97
CA ILE A 355 56.46 5.93 -7.28
C ILE A 355 55.06 6.53 -7.50
N ASN A 356 54.98 7.85 -7.33
CA ASN A 356 53.77 8.69 -7.30
C ASN A 356 52.89 8.48 -6.05
N ASP A 357 52.04 9.47 -5.75
CA ASP A 357 51.14 9.45 -4.60
C ASP A 357 49.71 9.79 -5.03
N CYS A 358 48.74 9.36 -4.22
CA CYS A 358 47.32 9.48 -4.50
C CYS A 358 46.55 9.55 -3.18
N THR A 359 45.43 10.27 -3.19
CA THR A 359 44.49 10.31 -2.07
C THR A 359 43.26 9.51 -2.43
N VAL A 360 42.90 8.52 -1.61
CA VAL A 360 41.73 7.66 -1.82
C VAL A 360 40.79 7.73 -0.63
N MET A 361 39.49 7.59 -0.88
CA MET A 361 38.51 7.42 0.18
C MET A 361 38.54 5.96 0.63
N ALA A 362 39.07 5.72 1.81
CA ALA A 362 39.28 4.37 2.35
C ALA A 362 38.97 4.32 3.85
N ASP A 363 38.69 3.12 4.33
CA ASP A 363 38.65 2.82 5.76
C ASP A 363 40.03 2.35 6.25
N GLU A 364 40.13 2.01 7.53
CA GLU A 364 41.36 1.54 8.15
C GLU A 364 41.86 0.19 7.57
N ALA A 365 41.02 -0.54 6.82
CA ALA A 365 41.39 -1.83 6.24
C ALA A 365 42.40 -1.68 5.09
N LEU A 366 42.44 -0.54 4.39
CA LEU A 366 43.41 -0.30 3.32
C LEU A 366 44.86 -0.41 3.81
N VAL A 367 45.14 0.09 5.03
CA VAL A 367 46.48 -0.01 5.65
C VAL A 367 46.84 -1.48 5.86
N SER A 368 45.90 -2.28 6.41
CA SER A 368 46.11 -3.70 6.66
C SER A 368 46.32 -4.50 5.37
N VAL A 369 45.58 -4.18 4.29
CA VAL A 369 45.75 -4.85 2.98
C VAL A 369 47.16 -4.61 2.43
N ILE A 370 47.62 -3.35 2.42
CA ILE A 370 48.96 -3.01 1.91
C ILE A 370 50.04 -3.66 2.77
N GLU A 371 49.90 -3.61 4.10
CA GLU A 371 50.84 -4.25 5.03
C GLU A 371 50.91 -5.77 4.84
N ASN A 372 49.77 -6.45 4.66
CA ASN A 372 49.72 -7.89 4.43
C ASN A 372 50.43 -8.30 3.13
N ILE A 373 50.23 -7.55 2.04
CA ILE A 373 50.90 -7.83 0.76
C ILE A 373 52.42 -7.64 0.89
N ILE A 374 52.85 -6.57 1.57
CA ILE A 374 54.27 -6.32 1.84
C ILE A 374 54.85 -7.43 2.72
N ASN A 375 54.18 -7.83 3.79
CA ASN A 375 54.63 -8.92 4.65
C ASN A 375 54.75 -10.26 3.91
N ASN A 376 53.80 -10.58 3.02
CA ASN A 376 53.89 -11.76 2.16
C ASN A 376 55.11 -11.71 1.24
N SER A 377 55.41 -10.54 0.67
CA SER A 377 56.58 -10.31 -0.18
C SER A 377 57.89 -10.57 0.59
N ILE A 378 57.93 -10.22 1.88
CA ILE A 378 59.10 -10.41 2.75
C ILE A 378 59.24 -11.87 3.18
N THR A 379 58.17 -12.44 3.73
CA THR A 379 58.19 -13.77 4.37
C THR A 379 58.28 -14.90 3.34
N HIS A 380 57.47 -14.83 2.28
CA HIS A 380 57.40 -15.86 1.24
C HIS A 380 58.27 -15.51 0.04
N GLY A 381 58.27 -14.25 -0.39
CA GLY A 381 59.07 -13.78 -1.52
C GLY A 381 60.56 -13.66 -1.22
N LYS A 382 60.97 -13.57 0.06
CA LYS A 382 62.36 -13.31 0.50
C LYS A 382 63.01 -12.11 -0.20
N THR A 383 62.22 -11.10 -0.58
CA THR A 383 62.71 -9.90 -1.24
C THR A 383 63.41 -8.96 -0.24
N ASN A 384 64.37 -8.18 -0.72
CA ASN A 384 64.98 -7.06 0.02
C ASN A 384 64.58 -5.68 -0.53
N LYS A 385 63.76 -5.65 -1.59
CA LYS A 385 63.30 -4.45 -2.28
C LYS A 385 61.84 -4.58 -2.68
N ILE A 386 61.07 -3.52 -2.47
CA ILE A 386 59.67 -3.40 -2.89
C ILE A 386 59.44 -2.02 -3.50
N ASP A 387 58.86 -1.97 -4.69
CA ASP A 387 58.45 -0.73 -5.34
C ASP A 387 56.91 -0.66 -5.37
N ILE A 388 56.33 0.45 -4.89
CA ILE A 388 54.89 0.71 -4.89
C ILE A 388 54.62 1.76 -5.95
N GLU A 389 53.98 1.37 -7.05
CA GLU A 389 53.57 2.25 -8.14
C GLU A 389 52.11 2.65 -7.96
N VAL A 390 51.84 3.95 -7.99
CA VAL A 390 50.48 4.48 -7.92
C VAL A 390 50.16 5.25 -9.20
N ALA A 391 49.01 4.94 -9.80
CA ALA A 391 48.50 5.62 -10.98
C ALA A 391 47.05 6.03 -10.75
N SER A 392 46.67 7.24 -11.13
CA SER A 392 45.28 7.71 -11.08
C SER A 392 44.77 7.92 -12.50
N ASP A 393 43.66 7.26 -12.84
CA ASP A 393 42.99 7.40 -14.12
C ASP A 393 41.47 7.30 -13.95
N GLU A 394 40.72 8.18 -14.62
CA GLU A 394 39.24 8.22 -14.63
C GLU A 394 38.54 8.06 -13.25
N GLY A 395 39.12 8.62 -12.18
CA GLY A 395 38.55 8.53 -10.83
C GLY A 395 38.84 7.21 -10.10
N ILE A 396 39.68 6.35 -10.67
CA ILE A 396 40.21 5.13 -10.07
C ILE A 396 41.67 5.36 -9.71
N CYS A 397 42.07 4.93 -8.51
CA CYS A 397 43.46 4.94 -8.07
C CYS A 397 43.99 3.50 -8.07
N GLN A 398 44.87 3.19 -9.01
CA GLN A 398 45.54 1.90 -9.13
C GLN A 398 46.80 1.89 -8.27
N ILE A 399 46.88 0.93 -7.35
CA ILE A 399 48.06 0.69 -6.51
C ILE A 399 48.67 -0.64 -6.93
N LYS A 400 49.93 -0.64 -7.31
CA LYS A 400 50.67 -1.81 -7.76
C LYS A 400 51.90 -2.01 -6.88
N ILE A 401 51.95 -3.14 -6.19
CA ILE A 401 53.06 -3.50 -5.30
C ILE A 401 53.92 -4.52 -6.04
N ILE A 402 55.20 -4.19 -6.24
CA ILE A 402 56.16 -4.99 -6.99
C ILE A 402 57.23 -5.49 -6.04
N ASP A 403 57.29 -6.80 -5.84
CA ASP A 403 58.39 -7.47 -5.17
C ASP A 403 59.37 -8.08 -6.17
N TYR A 404 60.63 -8.23 -5.76
CA TYR A 404 61.70 -8.84 -6.55
C TYR A 404 62.12 -10.20 -5.96
N GLY A 405 61.16 -10.90 -5.37
CA GLY A 405 61.36 -12.16 -4.70
C GLY A 405 61.41 -13.38 -5.62
N ILE A 406 61.31 -14.55 -5.01
CA ILE A 406 61.35 -15.87 -5.68
C ILE A 406 60.15 -16.08 -6.62
N GLY A 407 59.11 -15.23 -6.50
CA GLY A 407 57.88 -15.29 -7.27
C GLY A 407 56.92 -16.39 -6.81
N ILE A 408 55.73 -16.41 -7.40
CA ILE A 408 54.70 -17.41 -7.11
C ILE A 408 54.73 -18.51 -8.19
N PRO A 409 54.89 -19.80 -7.83
CA PRO A 409 54.86 -20.90 -8.78
C PRO A 409 53.54 -20.97 -9.57
N GLU A 410 53.61 -21.33 -10.86
CA GLU A 410 52.47 -21.31 -11.80
C GLU A 410 51.24 -22.09 -11.32
N HIS A 411 51.45 -23.21 -10.61
CA HIS A 411 50.39 -24.07 -10.10
C HIS A 411 49.62 -23.51 -8.88
N ILE A 412 50.10 -22.40 -8.30
CA ILE A 412 49.49 -21.74 -7.14
C ILE A 412 48.85 -20.40 -7.54
N LYS A 413 49.22 -19.83 -8.70
CA LYS A 413 48.74 -18.51 -9.16
C LYS A 413 47.22 -18.39 -9.27
N GLU A 414 46.51 -19.46 -9.62
CA GLU A 414 45.03 -19.45 -9.71
C GLU A 414 44.32 -19.48 -8.34
N ARG A 415 45.06 -19.69 -7.23
CA ARG A 415 44.52 -19.84 -5.87
C ARG A 415 44.86 -18.70 -4.91
N VAL A 416 45.64 -17.70 -5.35
CA VAL A 416 46.15 -16.59 -4.52
C VAL A 416 45.47 -15.29 -4.88
#